data_AF-A0A2V2SF36-F1
#
_entry.id   AF-A0A2V2SF36-F1
#
_cell.length_a   1.000
_cell.length_b   1.000
_cell.length_c   1.000
_cell.angle_alpha   90.00
_cell.angle_beta   90.00
_cell.angle_gamma   90.00
#
_symmetry.space_group_name_H-M   'P 1'
#
loop_
_entity.id
_entity.type
_entity.pdbx_description
1 polymer ?
#
loop_
_entity_poly.entity_id
_entity_poly.type
_entity_poly.pdbx_seq_one_letter_code
_entity_poly.pdbx_strand_id
1 'polypeptide(L)'
;MRSPFAHAALALASAVVILTSVKGMAGSAEQTKTEPAAARKLYLTKCAKCHKFYDPAKYTDSQWHTWMEKMNQKAKIKPEHREMLSRYIEETFRHPENHVAPGLSQR
;
A
#
# COMPACT_ATOMS: atom_id res chain seq x y z
N MET A 1 49.17 -54.02 -10.56
CA MET A 1 48.55 -54.97 -11.52
C MET A 1 47.11 -54.55 -11.72
N ARG A 2 46.65 -54.50 -12.98
CA ARG A 2 45.36 -53.94 -13.42
C ARG A 2 44.28 -55.03 -13.51
N SER A 3 43.06 -54.67 -13.08
CA SER A 3 41.75 -55.04 -13.65
C SER A 3 41.22 -56.48 -13.42
N PRO A 4 39.96 -56.85 -13.78
CA PRO A 4 38.69 -56.11 -14.00
C PRO A 4 37.40 -56.86 -13.49
N PHE A 5 36.22 -56.26 -13.75
CA PHE A 5 34.86 -56.85 -13.89
C PHE A 5 33.88 -56.88 -12.71
N ALA A 6 33.14 -55.76 -12.60
CA ALA A 6 31.68 -55.64 -12.68
C ALA A 6 30.79 -56.75 -12.11
N HIS A 7 29.96 -56.41 -11.10
CA HIS A 7 28.58 -56.91 -10.98
C HIS A 7 27.68 -55.78 -10.48
N ALA A 8 26.59 -55.59 -11.21
CA ALA A 8 25.47 -54.73 -10.91
C ALA A 8 24.70 -55.21 -9.66
N ALA A 9 24.06 -54.29 -8.92
CA ALA A 9 22.72 -54.50 -8.40
C ALA A 9 22.18 -53.20 -7.77
N LEU A 10 21.02 -52.84 -8.29
CA LEU A 10 20.12 -51.76 -7.91
C LEU A 10 19.35 -52.15 -6.63
N ALA A 11 19.26 -51.24 -5.63
CA ALA A 11 18.24 -51.16 -4.56
C ALA A 11 18.85 -50.42 -3.36
N LEU A 12 18.20 -49.59 -2.56
CA LEU A 12 16.83 -49.10 -2.42
C LEU A 12 16.95 -47.90 -1.45
N ALA A 13 16.10 -46.90 -1.65
CA ALA A 13 15.57 -45.99 -0.64
C ALA A 13 16.55 -45.39 0.41
N SER A 14 16.87 -44.12 0.22
CA SER A 14 16.91 -43.19 1.35
C SER A 14 16.33 -41.87 0.92
N ALA A 15 15.05 -41.71 1.25
CA ALA A 15 14.35 -40.45 1.24
C ALA A 15 15.08 -39.47 2.18
N VAL A 16 15.96 -38.63 1.63
CA VAL A 16 16.51 -37.48 2.34
C VAL A 16 15.83 -36.23 1.77
N VAL A 17 14.75 -35.89 2.45
CA VAL A 17 14.28 -34.54 2.78
C VAL A 17 15.01 -33.42 2.05
N ILE A 18 14.49 -33.03 0.88
CA ILE A 18 14.73 -31.68 0.34
C ILE A 18 13.38 -30.97 0.35
N LEU A 19 12.94 -30.63 1.57
CA LEU A 19 11.95 -29.58 1.82
C LEU A 19 12.62 -28.22 1.54
N THR A 20 13.03 -27.98 0.29
CA THR A 20 13.36 -26.61 -0.15
C THR A 20 12.06 -25.86 -0.33
N SER A 21 11.61 -25.25 0.76
CA SER A 21 10.56 -24.25 0.78
C SER A 21 10.93 -23.12 -0.19
N VAL A 22 10.40 -23.17 -1.41
CA VAL A 22 10.25 -21.98 -2.25
C VAL A 22 9.17 -21.13 -1.58
N LYS A 23 9.60 -20.30 -0.63
CA LYS A 23 8.80 -19.22 -0.06
C LYS A 23 8.37 -18.36 -1.24
N GLY A 24 7.09 -18.48 -1.61
CA GLY A 24 6.49 -17.69 -2.67
C GLY A 24 6.81 -16.22 -2.46
N MET A 25 7.35 -15.59 -3.51
CA MET A 25 7.35 -14.15 -3.67
C MET A 25 5.90 -13.72 -3.97
N ALA A 26 5.02 -13.88 -2.98
CA ALA A 26 3.73 -13.23 -2.99
C ALA A 26 4.01 -11.75 -2.79
N GLY A 27 3.65 -10.96 -3.80
CA GLY A 27 3.90 -9.53 -3.85
C GLY A 27 3.48 -8.84 -2.55
N SER A 28 4.24 -7.82 -2.19
CA SER A 28 3.87 -6.85 -1.17
C SER A 28 2.66 -6.04 -1.67
N ALA A 29 1.50 -6.67 -1.73
CA ALA A 29 0.19 -6.05 -1.90
C ALA A 29 -0.62 -6.13 -0.59
N GLU A 30 0.06 -6.31 0.55
CA GLU A 30 -0.52 -6.16 1.89
C GLU A 30 -0.08 -4.81 2.47
N GLN A 31 -0.55 -3.72 1.87
CA GLN A 31 -0.66 -2.42 2.54
C GLN A 31 -2.05 -1.85 2.28
N THR A 32 -3.10 -2.61 2.59
CA THR A 32 -4.50 -2.24 2.29
C THR A 32 -5.29 -1.91 3.55
N LYS A 33 -4.61 -1.53 4.62
CA LYS A 33 -5.22 -0.73 5.69
C LYS A 33 -4.22 0.32 6.12
N THR A 34 -4.22 1.44 5.40
CA THR A 34 -3.62 2.67 5.94
C THR A 34 -4.28 2.90 7.29
N GLU A 35 -3.53 2.72 8.38
CA GLU A 35 -4.03 3.01 9.72
C GLU A 35 -4.57 4.45 9.71
N PRO A 36 -5.87 4.67 9.92
CA PRO A 36 -6.48 6.00 9.78
C PRO A 36 -5.80 7.04 10.69
N ALA A 37 -5.17 6.58 11.79
CA ALA A 37 -4.36 7.41 12.67
C ALA A 37 -3.09 7.97 12.01
N ALA A 38 -2.38 7.18 11.19
CA ALA A 38 -1.15 7.61 10.53
C ALA A 38 -1.44 8.66 9.44
N ALA A 39 -2.46 8.42 8.62
CA ALA A 39 -2.89 9.36 7.60
C ALA A 39 -3.45 10.66 8.20
N ARG A 40 -4.25 10.57 9.27
CA ARG A 40 -4.71 11.75 10.02
C ARG A 40 -3.54 12.56 10.59
N LYS A 41 -2.55 11.90 11.20
CA LYS A 41 -1.35 12.59 11.72
C LYS A 41 -0.58 13.28 10.60
N LEU A 42 -0.41 12.62 9.46
CA LEU A 42 0.21 13.20 8.28
C LEU A 42 -0.56 14.44 7.80
N TYR A 43 -1.88 14.35 7.68
CA TYR A 43 -2.75 15.47 7.33
C TYR A 43 -2.59 16.66 8.28
N LEU A 44 -2.64 16.43 9.61
CA LEU A 44 -2.52 17.50 10.60
C LEU A 44 -1.16 18.21 10.52
N THR A 45 -0.09 17.46 10.22
CA THR A 45 1.28 18.00 10.17
C THR A 45 1.63 18.64 8.84
N LYS A 46 0.97 18.26 7.73
CA LYS A 46 1.29 18.72 6.38
C LYS A 46 0.27 19.68 5.78
N CYS A 47 -1.02 19.46 6.01
CA CYS A 47 -2.10 20.23 5.40
C CYS A 47 -2.66 21.30 6.33
N ALA A 48 -2.82 21.00 7.62
CA ALA A 48 -3.41 21.93 8.59
C ALA A 48 -2.40 22.85 9.29
N LYS A 49 -1.10 22.74 8.95
CA LYS A 49 -0.03 23.45 9.65
C LYS A 49 0.12 24.93 9.27
N CYS A 50 -0.11 25.28 8.01
CA CYS A 50 0.32 26.58 7.47
C CYS A 50 -0.83 27.55 7.18
N HIS A 51 -2.03 27.04 6.94
CA HIS A 51 -3.23 27.83 6.68
C HIS A 51 -4.48 26.99 6.94
N LYS A 52 -5.64 27.65 6.94
CA LYS A 52 -6.92 26.94 6.98
C LYS A 52 -7.01 25.97 5.80
N PHE A 53 -7.49 24.76 6.06
CA PHE A 53 -7.70 23.77 5.00
C PHE A 53 -8.84 24.22 4.09
N TYR A 54 -8.55 24.28 2.78
CA TYR A 54 -9.56 24.58 1.76
C TYR A 54 -10.43 23.35 1.55
N ASP A 55 -11.74 23.56 1.52
CA ASP A 55 -12.72 22.49 1.31
C ASP A 55 -12.52 21.85 -0.06
N PRO A 56 -12.06 20.59 -0.13
CA PRO A 56 -11.78 19.93 -1.39
C PRO A 56 -13.04 19.77 -2.24
N ALA A 57 -14.24 19.59 -1.66
CA ALA A 57 -15.49 19.38 -2.39
C ALA A 57 -15.90 20.58 -3.28
N LYS A 58 -15.26 21.75 -3.09
CA LYS A 58 -15.49 22.95 -3.92
C LYS A 58 -14.73 22.97 -5.25
N TYR A 59 -13.92 21.95 -5.52
CA TYR A 59 -13.08 21.86 -6.70
C TYR A 59 -13.44 20.63 -7.53
N THR A 60 -13.42 20.76 -8.85
CA THR A 60 -13.44 19.58 -9.74
C THR A 60 -12.17 18.75 -9.55
N ASP A 61 -12.17 17.49 -9.98
CA ASP A 61 -11.03 16.59 -9.77
C ASP A 61 -9.73 17.13 -10.39
N SER A 62 -9.81 17.69 -11.60
CA SER A 62 -8.65 18.30 -12.28
C SER A 62 -8.11 19.52 -11.54
N GLN A 63 -9.01 20.38 -11.02
CA GLN A 63 -8.62 21.54 -10.22
C GLN A 63 -7.97 21.10 -8.91
N TRP A 64 -8.57 20.11 -8.24
CA TRP A 64 -8.07 19.57 -6.99
C TRP A 64 -6.69 18.91 -7.15
N HIS A 65 -6.53 18.08 -8.18
CA HIS A 65 -5.24 17.49 -8.53
C HIS A 65 -4.15 18.55 -8.75
N THR A 66 -4.48 19.62 -9.48
CA THR A 66 -3.57 20.75 -9.68
C THR A 66 -3.17 21.43 -8.35
N TRP A 67 -4.11 21.59 -7.42
CA TRP A 67 -3.83 22.16 -6.10
C TRP A 67 -2.99 21.23 -5.23
N MET A 68 -3.29 19.93 -5.24
CA MET A 68 -2.51 18.92 -4.53
C MET A 68 -1.07 18.87 -5.02
N GLU A 69 -0.82 18.92 -6.33
CA GLU A 69 0.55 18.97 -6.85
C GLU A 69 1.31 20.22 -6.40
N LYS A 70 0.66 21.39 -6.42
CA LYS A 70 1.26 22.63 -5.91
C LYS A 70 1.55 22.54 -4.41
N MET A 71 0.64 22.00 -3.61
CA MET A 71 0.82 21.87 -2.16
C MET A 71 1.84 20.81 -1.79
N ASN A 72 1.90 19.69 -2.52
CA ASN A 72 2.91 18.66 -2.34
C ASN A 72 4.33 19.22 -2.43
N GLN A 73 4.57 20.12 -3.39
CA GLN A 73 5.84 20.82 -3.54
C GLN A 73 6.07 21.82 -2.40
N LYS A 74 5.10 22.70 -2.13
CA LYS A 74 5.24 23.77 -1.11
C LYS A 74 5.39 23.23 0.32
N ALA A 75 4.65 22.18 0.67
CA ALA A 75 4.71 21.54 1.99
C ALA A 75 5.81 20.45 2.09
N LYS A 76 6.60 20.27 1.01
CA LYS A 76 7.68 19.28 0.91
C LYS A 76 7.18 17.89 1.34
N ILE A 77 6.06 17.48 0.76
CA ILE A 77 5.47 16.16 0.97
C ILE A 77 6.24 15.16 0.11
N LYS A 78 6.85 14.18 0.79
CA LYS A 78 7.63 13.16 0.12
C LYS A 78 6.74 12.26 -0.75
N PRO A 79 7.23 11.74 -1.89
CA PRO A 79 6.43 10.92 -2.80
C PRO A 79 5.68 9.78 -2.12
N GLU A 80 6.33 9.09 -1.18
CA GLU A 80 5.76 7.97 -0.41
C GLU A 80 4.55 8.34 0.45
N HIS A 81 4.39 9.63 0.79
CA HIS A 81 3.30 10.12 1.63
C HIS A 81 2.15 10.71 0.82
N ARG A 82 2.35 10.98 -0.48
CA ARG A 82 1.34 11.65 -1.31
C ARG A 82 0.10 10.78 -1.49
N GLU A 83 0.29 9.51 -1.84
CA GLU A 83 -0.83 8.59 -2.08
C GLU A 83 -1.67 8.38 -0.81
N MET A 84 -1.00 8.13 0.33
CA MET A 84 -1.66 7.96 1.62
C MET A 84 -2.50 9.19 2.00
N LEU A 85 -1.95 10.39 1.77
CA LEU A 85 -2.62 11.64 2.06
C LEU A 85 -3.77 11.91 1.10
N SER A 86 -3.58 11.68 -0.20
CA SER A 86 -4.63 11.83 -1.21
C SER A 86 -5.82 10.95 -0.87
N ARG A 87 -5.57 9.65 -0.61
CA ARG A 87 -6.62 8.72 -0.19
C ARG A 87 -7.37 9.24 1.02
N TYR A 88 -6.67 9.58 2.11
CA TYR A 88 -7.31 10.13 3.31
C TYR A 88 -8.17 11.37 3.02
N ILE A 89 -7.72 12.27 2.14
CA ILE A 89 -8.48 13.47 1.80
C ILE A 89 -9.74 13.13 0.99
N GLU A 90 -9.62 12.26 -0.01
CA GLU A 90 -10.78 11.80 -0.79
C GLU A 90 -11.83 11.17 0.12
N GLU A 91 -11.40 10.24 0.97
CA GLU A 91 -12.25 9.46 1.87
C GLU A 91 -12.89 10.32 2.97
N THR A 92 -12.18 11.34 3.47
CA THR A 92 -12.65 12.15 4.61
C THR A 92 -13.43 13.39 4.18
N PHE A 93 -13.09 14.00 3.03
CA PHE A 93 -13.58 15.35 2.68
C PHE A 93 -14.28 15.46 1.32
N ARG A 94 -14.05 14.54 0.37
CA ARG A 94 -14.70 14.61 -0.96
C ARG A 94 -15.79 13.55 -1.14
N HIS A 95 -15.59 12.38 -0.52
CA HIS A 95 -16.47 11.23 -0.66
C HIS A 95 -16.73 10.52 0.68
N PRO A 96 -17.22 11.23 1.71
CA PRO A 96 -17.50 10.61 3.01
C PRO A 96 -18.55 9.48 2.92
N GLU A 97 -19.45 9.52 1.93
CA GLU A 97 -20.46 8.48 1.68
C GLU A 97 -19.87 7.14 1.23
N ASN A 98 -18.68 7.12 0.63
CA ASN A 98 -18.05 5.88 0.15
C ASN A 98 -17.45 5.02 1.28
N HIS A 99 -17.45 5.51 2.53
CA HIS A 99 -17.01 4.78 3.74
C HIS A 99 -18.16 4.37 4.65
N VAL A 100 -19.36 4.88 4.40
CA VAL A 100 -20.57 4.50 5.11
C VAL A 100 -21.25 3.43 4.27
N ALA A 101 -21.49 2.25 4.85
CA ALA A 101 -22.26 1.20 4.18
C ALA A 101 -23.52 1.79 3.52
N PRO A 102 -23.87 1.38 2.29
CA PRO A 102 -24.99 1.97 1.55
C PRO A 102 -26.28 1.76 2.35
N GLY A 103 -26.79 2.83 2.98
CA GLY A 103 -28.01 2.72 3.79
C GLY A 103 -28.22 3.79 4.86
N LEU A 104 -27.25 4.65 5.18
CA LEU A 104 -27.48 5.75 6.13
C LEU A 104 -27.45 7.11 5.43
N SER A 105 -28.61 7.43 4.84
CA SER A 105 -29.00 8.79 4.46
C SER A 105 -28.81 9.73 5.67
N GLN A 106 -27.92 10.71 5.50
CA GLN A 106 -27.74 11.80 6.45
C GLN A 106 -28.98 12.71 6.37
N ARG A 107 -29.70 12.78 7.49
CA ARG A 107 -30.82 13.71 7.73
C ARG A 107 -30.34 15.13 7.92
#